data_AF-A0A7J3D694-F1
#
_entry.id   AF-A0A7J3D694-F1
#
_cell.length_a   1.000
_cell.length_b   1.000
_cell.length_c   1.000
_cell.angle_alpha   90.00
_cell.angle_beta   90.00
_cell.angle_gamma   90.00
#
_symmetry.space_group_name_H-M   'P 1'
#
loop_
_entity.id
_entity.type
_entity.pdbx_description
1 polymer ?
#
loop_
_entity_poly.entity_id
_entity_poly.type
_entity_poly.pdbx_seq_one_letter_code
_entity_poly.pdbx_strand_id
1 'polypeptide(L)'
;VILLDNQGYRHSWQHALEVAKRRGRDLRGAEQYSYIVDPAVNYVKLAEAYGVMAFGPFEDLEGFKDSLKGTIKEVKKNRPVLLHVKMEK
;
A
#
# COMPACT_ATOMS: atom_id res chain seq x y z
N VAL A 1 -3.02 -11.70 -3.89
CA VAL A 1 -2.96 -10.25 -4.18
C VAL A 1 -1.75 -9.68 -3.48
N ILE A 2 -0.97 -8.85 -4.15
CA ILE A 2 0.09 -8.06 -3.52
C ILE A 2 -0.39 -6.61 -3.52
N LEU A 3 -0.53 -6.02 -2.33
CA LEU A 3 -0.92 -4.63 -2.14
C LEU A 3 0.34 -3.81 -1.83
N LEU A 4 0.65 -2.86 -2.70
CA LEU A 4 1.72 -1.89 -2.50
C LEU A 4 1.09 -0.61 -1.94
N ASP A 5 1.11 -0.47 -0.63
CA ASP A 5 0.43 0.58 0.11
C ASP A 5 1.38 1.74 0.42
N ASN A 6 1.27 2.81 -0.35
CA ASN A 6 1.94 4.09 -0.10
C ASN A 6 1.10 5.04 0.78
N GLN A 7 -0.03 4.55 1.32
CA GLN A 7 -0.99 5.31 2.11
C GLN A 7 -1.45 6.59 1.42
N GLY A 8 -1.72 6.51 0.12
CA GLY A 8 -2.17 7.67 -0.64
C GLY A 8 -2.35 7.45 -2.14
N TYR A 9 -2.58 8.55 -2.82
CA TYR A 9 -2.71 8.60 -4.27
C TYR A 9 -1.44 9.20 -4.86
N ARG A 10 -0.34 8.44 -4.79
CA ARG A 10 1.00 8.91 -5.21
C ARG A 10 1.02 9.56 -6.59
N HIS A 11 0.33 8.98 -7.58
CA HIS A 11 0.26 9.56 -8.92
C HIS A 11 -0.43 10.92 -8.94
N SER A 12 -1.52 11.10 -8.18
CA SER A 12 -2.23 12.37 -8.06
C SER A 12 -1.35 13.43 -7.39
N TRP A 13 -0.70 13.07 -6.29
CA TRP A 13 0.22 13.97 -5.60
C TRP A 13 1.40 14.39 -6.48
N GLN A 14 2.08 13.43 -7.11
CA GLN A 14 3.19 13.71 -8.03
C GLN A 14 2.78 14.63 -9.17
N HIS A 15 1.59 14.39 -9.73
CA HIS A 15 1.04 15.26 -10.77
C HIS A 15 0.77 16.68 -10.25
N ALA A 16 0.17 16.83 -9.07
CA ALA A 16 -0.12 18.13 -8.47
C ALA A 16 1.16 18.93 -8.21
N LEU A 17 2.22 18.29 -7.70
CA LEU A 17 3.55 18.92 -7.54
C LEU A 17 4.12 19.40 -8.86
N GLU A 18 4.07 18.56 -9.90
CA GLU A 18 4.59 18.91 -11.23
C GLU A 18 3.83 20.10 -11.84
N VAL A 19 2.51 20.15 -11.69
CA VAL A 19 1.69 21.28 -12.15
C VAL A 19 2.00 22.56 -11.37
N ALA A 20 2.15 22.48 -10.05
CA ALA A 20 2.49 23.64 -9.22
C ALA A 20 3.87 24.21 -9.60
N LYS A 21 4.87 23.33 -9.78
CA LYS A 21 6.22 23.69 -10.23
C LYS A 21 6.19 24.39 -11.60
N ARG A 22 5.48 23.83 -12.58
CA ARG A 22 5.36 24.44 -13.92
C ARG A 22 4.70 25.81 -13.92
N ARG A 23 3.82 26.07 -12.95
CA ARG A 23 3.08 27.34 -12.83
C ARG A 23 3.76 28.37 -11.93
N GLY A 24 4.95 28.06 -11.41
CA GLY A 24 5.64 28.93 -10.44
C GLY A 24 4.84 29.15 -9.16
N ARG A 25 3.97 28.20 -8.78
CA ARG A 25 3.17 28.27 -7.55
C ARG A 25 3.95 27.66 -6.40
N ASP A 26 3.61 28.11 -5.20
CA ASP A 26 4.05 27.47 -3.97
C ASP A 26 3.67 25.98 -3.97
N LEU A 27 4.61 25.13 -3.57
CA LEU A 27 4.42 23.68 -3.50
C LEU A 27 3.71 23.26 -2.21
N ARG A 28 3.64 24.12 -1.20
CA ARG A 28 2.96 23.83 0.08
C ARG A 28 1.50 23.48 -0.18
N GLY A 29 1.10 22.27 0.20
CA GLY A 29 -0.27 21.79 0.06
C GLY A 29 -0.63 21.26 -1.32
N ALA A 30 0.33 21.16 -2.25
CA ALA A 30 0.10 20.46 -3.52
C ALA A 30 -0.21 18.95 -3.30
N GLU A 31 0.25 18.41 -2.18
CA GLU A 31 0.03 17.05 -1.68
C GLU A 31 -1.25 16.88 -0.86
N GLN A 32 -1.90 17.98 -0.49
CA GLN A 32 -3.03 17.97 0.43
C GLN A 32 -4.15 17.10 -0.16
N TYR A 33 -4.83 16.34 0.70
CA TYR A 33 -5.89 15.38 0.32
C TYR A 33 -5.43 14.14 -0.48
N SER A 34 -4.13 13.95 -0.69
CA SER A 34 -3.62 12.75 -1.38
C SER A 34 -3.16 11.65 -0.43
N TYR A 35 -3.13 11.89 0.87
CA TYR A 35 -2.73 10.89 1.87
C TYR A 35 -3.94 10.27 2.57
N ILE A 36 -3.83 8.99 2.85
CA ILE A 36 -4.77 8.20 3.65
C ILE A 36 -4.03 7.85 4.94
N VAL A 37 -3.98 8.82 5.83
CA VAL A 37 -3.31 8.73 7.13
C VAL A 37 -4.26 9.21 8.22
N ASP A 38 -4.10 8.65 9.42
CA ASP A 38 -4.85 9.03 10.63
C ASP A 38 -6.40 8.88 10.54
N PRO A 39 -6.93 7.63 10.56
CA PRO A 39 -6.19 6.38 10.59
C PRO A 39 -5.80 5.90 9.19
N ALA A 40 -4.67 5.23 9.09
CA ALA A 40 -4.38 4.41 7.92
C ALA A 40 -5.31 3.18 7.89
N VAL A 41 -5.62 2.68 6.70
CA VAL A 41 -6.46 1.49 6.56
C VAL A 41 -5.68 0.24 6.99
N ASN A 42 -6.27 -0.56 7.88
CA ASN A 42 -5.72 -1.87 8.21
C ASN A 42 -6.22 -2.93 7.21
N TYR A 43 -5.52 -3.04 6.08
CA TYR A 43 -5.90 -3.95 4.99
C TYR A 43 -5.79 -5.43 5.38
N VAL A 44 -4.92 -5.79 6.33
CA VAL A 44 -4.82 -7.15 6.86
C VAL A 44 -6.10 -7.53 7.59
N LYS A 45 -6.58 -6.69 8.51
CA LYS A 45 -7.86 -6.90 9.20
C LYS A 45 -9.05 -6.86 8.26
N LEU A 46 -9.02 -6.01 7.25
CA LEU A 46 -10.06 -5.98 6.22
C LEU A 46 -10.13 -7.31 5.46
N ALA A 47 -8.98 -7.84 5.00
CA ALA A 47 -8.93 -9.12 4.31
C ALA A 47 -9.38 -10.29 5.20
N GLU A 48 -8.95 -10.32 6.46
CA GLU A 48 -9.40 -11.33 7.44
C GLU A 48 -10.93 -11.31 7.61
N ALA A 49 -11.55 -10.12 7.67
CA ALA A 49 -12.99 -9.98 7.78
C ALA A 49 -13.76 -10.55 6.56
N TYR A 50 -13.12 -10.57 5.38
CA TYR A 50 -13.65 -11.23 4.17
C TYR A 50 -13.26 -12.72 4.05
N GLY A 51 -12.67 -13.32 5.10
CA GLY A 51 -12.22 -14.71 5.07
C GLY A 51 -10.99 -14.96 4.20
N VAL A 52 -10.24 -13.91 3.86
CA VAL A 52 -9.01 -13.99 3.07
C VAL A 52 -7.81 -13.97 4.02
N MET A 53 -6.93 -14.96 3.89
CA MET A 53 -5.66 -14.97 4.63
C MET A 53 -4.81 -13.77 4.21
N ALA A 54 -4.24 -13.05 5.17
CA ALA A 54 -3.44 -11.87 4.90
C ALA A 54 -2.17 -11.84 5.74
N PHE A 55 -1.09 -11.29 5.18
CA PHE A 55 0.18 -11.06 5.86
C PHE A 55 0.68 -9.63 5.61
N GLY A 56 1.40 -9.08 6.59
CA GLY A 56 1.93 -7.71 6.57
C GLY A 56 1.31 -6.80 7.65
N PRO A 57 1.39 -5.47 7.51
CA PRO A 57 2.18 -4.76 6.51
C PRO A 57 3.67 -5.10 6.63
N PHE A 58 4.29 -5.51 5.53
CA PHE A 58 5.74 -5.64 5.45
C PHE A 58 6.36 -4.27 5.24
N GLU A 59 7.28 -3.88 6.10
CA GLU A 59 8.06 -2.64 5.96
C GLU A 59 9.45 -2.90 5.37
N ASP A 60 9.82 -4.17 5.19
CA ASP A 60 11.09 -4.60 4.65
C ASP A 60 10.94 -5.78 3.67
N LEU A 61 12.01 -6.03 2.91
CA LEU A 61 12.06 -7.08 1.89
C LEU A 61 12.20 -8.48 2.48
N GLU A 62 12.77 -8.63 3.68
CA GLU A 62 13.04 -9.91 4.31
C GLU A 62 11.75 -10.57 4.80
N GLY A 63 10.93 -9.84 5.56
CA GLY A 63 9.62 -10.28 6.00
C GLY A 63 8.69 -10.61 4.82
N PHE A 64 8.75 -9.82 3.75
CA PHE A 64 8.03 -10.15 2.52
C PHE A 64 8.50 -11.49 1.92
N LYS A 65 9.82 -11.68 1.77
CA LYS A 65 10.39 -12.92 1.20
C LYS A 65 10.03 -14.15 2.02
N ASP A 66 10.12 -14.06 3.35
CA ASP A 66 9.80 -15.16 4.26
C ASP A 66 8.33 -15.60 4.15
N SER A 67 7.43 -14.64 3.90
CA SER A 67 6.00 -14.91 3.73
C SER A 67 5.66 -15.64 2.41
N LEU A 68 6.51 -15.55 1.38
CA LEU A 68 6.21 -16.08 0.04
C LEU A 68 6.05 -17.60 0.04
N LYS A 69 6.90 -18.33 0.78
CA LYS A 69 6.85 -19.80 0.80
C LYS A 69 5.52 -20.31 1.34
N GLY A 70 5.02 -19.71 2.42
CA GLY A 70 3.71 -20.03 2.99
C GLY A 70 2.56 -19.61 2.07
N THR A 71 2.66 -18.43 1.49
CA THR A 71 1.66 -17.88 0.57
C THR A 71 1.48 -18.76 -0.67
N ILE A 72 2.58 -19.17 -1.31
CA ILE A 72 2.55 -20.05 -2.49
C ILE A 72 1.86 -21.38 -2.16
N LYS A 73 2.08 -21.92 -0.96
CA LYS A 73 1.43 -23.17 -0.51
C LYS A 73 -0.09 -23.03 -0.44
N GLU A 74 -0.60 -21.90 0.06
CA GLU A 74 -2.05 -21.67 0.15
C GLU A 74 -2.67 -21.33 -1.21
N VAL A 75 -1.99 -20.55 -2.04
CA VAL A 75 -2.44 -20.25 -3.41
C VAL A 75 -2.55 -21.54 -4.23
N LYS A 76 -1.60 -22.47 -4.10
CA LYS A 76 -1.67 -23.81 -4.74
C LYS A 76 -2.87 -24.65 -4.27
N LYS A 77 -3.47 -24.34 -3.12
CA LYS A 77 -4.72 -24.95 -2.63
C LYS A 77 -5.97 -24.18 -3.07
N ASN A 78 -5.84 -23.30 -4.06
CA ASN A 78 -6.91 -22.43 -4.56
C ASN A 78 -7.50 -21.49 -3.50
N ARG A 79 -6.69 -21.07 -2.51
CA ARG A 79 -7.09 -20.10 -1.49
C ARG A 79 -6.49 -18.73 -1.79
N PRO A 80 -7.30 -17.64 -1.80
CA PRO A 80 -6.76 -16.31 -1.96
C PRO A 80 -5.94 -15.90 -0.74
N VAL A 81 -4.84 -15.18 -1.00
CA VAL A 81 -3.97 -14.62 0.04
C VAL A 81 -3.64 -13.17 -0.31
N LEU A 82 -3.67 -12.27 0.68
CA LEU A 82 -3.19 -10.90 0.59
C LEU A 82 -1.78 -10.79 1.18
N LEU A 83 -0.86 -10.16 0.45
CA LEU A 83 0.41 -9.66 0.96
C LEU A 83 0.36 -8.14 0.96
N HIS A 84 0.35 -7.53 2.14
CA HIS A 84 0.36 -6.08 2.32
C HIS A 84 1.80 -5.60 2.50
N VAL A 85 2.31 -4.84 1.55
CA VAL A 85 3.64 -4.21 1.61
C VAL A 85 3.42 -2.71 1.79
N LYS A 86 4.00 -2.14 2.84
CA LYS A 86 4.00 -0.71 3.07
C LYS A 86 5.18 -0.09 2.34
N MET A 87 4.88 0.91 1.52
CA MET A 87 5.86 1.64 0.73
C MET A 87 6.23 2.94 1.45
N GLU A 88 7.49 3.34 1.36
CA GLU A 88 7.87 4.71 1.69
C GLU A 88 7.17 5.70 0.75
N LYS A 89 6.89 6.91 1.28
CA LYS A 89 6.18 7.98 0.56
C LYS A 89 7.05 8.63 -0.51
#